data_AF-A0A1Z9ASL1-F1
#
_entry.id   AF-A0A1Z9ASL1-F1
#
_cell.length_a   1.000
_cell.length_b   1.000
_cell.length_c   1.000
_cell.angle_alpha   90.00
_cell.angle_beta   90.00
_cell.angle_gamma   90.00
#
_symmetry.space_group_name_H-M   'P 1'
#
loop_
_entity.id
_entity.type
_entity.pdbx_description
1 polymer ?
#
loop_
_entity_poly.entity_id
_entity_poly.type
_entity_poly.pdbx_seq_one_letter_code
_entity_poly.pdbx_strand_id
1 'polypeptide(L)'
;MLHLDLRTRTAVLGTLYTATEVEGGHTPEQRNLLEALGRHVLRVPPSAAAVILPEASAAALEKKKLRRAVGQILVTLELVRHPPSAALTARVAEYLDALEFEKGFQQLAADYLADDRERVYADWERIRQPDLVEPFAEGLNAARLTEKMEALGDLPPSSLGRGLFDFYHRNGFPWIPDEDEDNLIPHDVTHVLAGYGTTPEAEVALQGFLVGAARGEGHFSSLLASMLLFEVGMLPFPGIEPVTAVLGRPGGAELFAAAIERGLECHGDIAGDHEALLARPLAEVRAELGIPEPETGPHMFIV
;
A
#
# COMPACT_ATOMS: atom_id res chain seq x y z
N MET A 1 3.80 -13.92 3.13
CA MET A 1 5.09 -14.62 3.39
C MET A 1 4.98 -15.89 4.22
N LEU A 2 3.80 -16.25 4.74
CA LEU A 2 3.64 -17.38 5.68
C LEU A 2 3.88 -18.78 5.09
N HIS A 3 3.80 -18.93 3.77
CA HIS A 3 4.12 -20.17 3.07
C HIS A 3 5.64 -20.48 3.04
N LEU A 4 6.49 -19.54 3.44
CA LEU A 4 7.94 -19.71 3.52
C LEU A 4 8.31 -20.45 4.81
N ASP A 5 9.37 -21.28 4.75
CA ASP A 5 9.89 -21.92 5.95
C ASP A 5 10.43 -20.89 6.96
N LEU A 6 10.61 -21.32 8.21
CA LEU A 6 11.04 -20.44 9.30
C LEU A 6 12.43 -19.82 9.05
N ARG A 7 13.36 -20.56 8.43
CA ARG A 7 14.71 -20.07 8.14
C ARG A 7 14.64 -18.93 7.15
N THR A 8 13.85 -19.07 6.10
CA THR A 8 13.64 -18.03 5.08
C THR A 8 12.96 -16.80 5.69
N ARG A 9 11.92 -16.97 6.50
CA ARG A 9 11.23 -15.83 7.17
C ARG A 9 12.16 -15.08 8.13
N THR A 10 12.99 -15.82 8.87
CA THR A 10 14.01 -15.24 9.74
C THR A 10 15.09 -14.51 8.94
N ALA A 11 15.46 -15.04 7.77
CA ALA A 11 16.39 -14.36 6.88
C ALA A 11 15.83 -13.05 6.33
N VAL A 12 14.55 -13.04 5.91
CA VAL A 12 13.86 -11.81 5.50
C VAL A 12 13.94 -10.78 6.63
N LEU A 13 13.51 -11.13 7.85
CA LEU A 13 13.52 -10.21 8.98
C LEU A 13 14.95 -9.69 9.26
N GLY A 14 15.94 -10.58 9.29
CA GLY A 14 17.35 -10.23 9.48
C GLY A 14 17.88 -9.27 8.42
N THR A 15 17.52 -9.47 7.15
CA THR A 15 17.85 -8.55 6.05
C THR A 15 17.25 -7.17 6.28
N LEU A 16 15.96 -7.09 6.62
CA LEU A 16 15.29 -5.81 6.87
C LEU A 16 15.91 -5.05 8.04
N TYR A 17 16.19 -5.73 9.16
CA TYR A 17 16.86 -5.13 10.32
C TYR A 17 18.28 -4.67 9.98
N THR A 18 19.09 -5.53 9.36
CA THR A 18 20.52 -5.24 9.08
C THR A 18 20.69 -4.13 8.04
N ALA A 19 19.83 -4.09 7.01
CA ALA A 19 19.88 -3.06 5.98
C ALA A 19 19.54 -1.66 6.53
N THR A 20 18.67 -1.61 7.55
CA THR A 20 18.18 -0.35 8.12
C THR A 20 18.90 0.09 9.39
N GLU A 21 19.80 -0.73 9.93
CA GLU A 21 20.62 -0.42 11.11
C GLU A 21 21.81 0.48 10.74
N VAL A 22 21.57 1.78 10.69
CA VAL A 22 22.58 2.83 10.42
C VAL A 22 22.56 3.90 11.51
N GLU A 23 23.66 4.66 11.64
CA GLU A 23 23.71 5.87 12.48
C GLU A 23 23.27 5.68 13.94
N GLY A 24 23.61 4.53 14.54
CA GLY A 24 23.24 4.22 15.93
C GLY A 24 21.90 3.50 16.08
N GLY A 25 21.23 3.15 14.98
CA GLY A 25 20.12 2.20 14.95
C GLY A 25 18.87 2.73 14.23
N HIS A 26 17.81 1.93 14.30
CA HIS A 26 16.50 2.24 13.77
C HIS A 26 15.85 3.43 14.49
N THR A 27 15.05 4.25 13.79
CA THR A 27 14.18 5.23 14.47
C THR A 27 12.99 4.52 15.14
N PRO A 28 12.23 5.18 16.04
CA PRO A 28 11.00 4.60 16.59
C PRO A 28 10.03 4.11 15.52
N GLU A 29 9.83 4.87 14.45
CA GLU A 29 8.94 4.57 13.33
C GLU A 29 9.41 3.31 12.59
N GLN A 30 10.70 3.24 12.26
CA GLN A 30 11.29 2.05 11.63
C GLN A 30 11.17 0.81 12.52
N ARG A 31 11.41 0.94 13.83
CA ARG A 31 11.24 -0.19 14.78
C ARG A 31 9.81 -0.67 14.82
N ASN A 32 8.84 0.25 14.95
CA ASN A 32 7.43 -0.11 15.01
C ASN A 32 7.00 -0.87 13.75
N LEU A 33 7.41 -0.40 12.57
CA LEU A 33 7.11 -1.09 11.31
C LEU A 33 7.80 -2.46 11.21
N LEU A 34 9.08 -2.56 11.58
CA LEU A 34 9.81 -3.83 11.56
C LEU A 34 9.17 -4.86 12.51
N GLU A 35 8.77 -4.44 13.71
CA GLU A 35 8.09 -5.30 14.69
C GLU A 35 6.71 -5.73 14.19
N ALA A 36 5.94 -4.81 13.60
CA ALA A 36 4.63 -5.09 13.02
C ALA A 36 4.73 -6.08 11.85
N LEU A 37 5.68 -5.89 10.93
CA LEU A 37 5.95 -6.83 9.83
C LEU A 37 6.42 -8.20 10.34
N GLY A 38 7.31 -8.20 11.34
CA GLY A 38 7.76 -9.41 12.03
C GLY A 38 6.59 -10.19 12.62
N ARG A 39 5.64 -9.48 13.25
CA ARG A 39 4.43 -10.06 13.83
C ARG A 39 3.47 -10.55 12.76
N HIS A 40 2.97 -9.68 11.89
CA HIS A 40 1.85 -9.96 10.96
C HIS A 40 2.28 -10.76 9.74
N VAL A 41 3.34 -10.33 9.07
CA VAL A 41 3.68 -10.87 7.75
C VAL A 41 4.62 -12.07 7.85
N LEU A 42 5.56 -12.04 8.79
CA LEU A 42 6.65 -13.02 8.91
C LEU A 42 6.40 -14.03 10.04
N ARG A 43 5.66 -13.66 11.08
CA ARG A 43 5.47 -14.46 12.31
C ARG A 43 6.82 -14.88 12.92
N VAL A 44 7.75 -13.93 13.00
CA VAL A 44 9.09 -14.08 13.56
C VAL A 44 9.34 -12.93 14.55
N PRO A 45 9.76 -13.21 15.80
CA PRO A 45 10.06 -12.16 16.76
C PRO A 45 11.36 -11.43 16.39
N PRO A 46 11.51 -10.13 16.75
CA PRO A 46 12.74 -9.37 16.50
C PRO A 46 14.01 -10.05 17.02
N SER A 47 13.92 -10.76 18.15
CA SER A 47 15.06 -11.47 18.75
C SER A 47 15.62 -12.60 17.89
N ALA A 48 14.90 -13.04 16.86
CA ALA A 48 15.36 -14.05 15.92
C ALA A 48 16.06 -13.44 14.68
N ALA A 49 15.99 -12.10 14.50
CA ALA A 49 16.66 -11.43 13.38
C ALA A 49 18.18 -11.60 13.49
N ALA A 50 18.76 -12.37 12.57
CA ALA A 50 20.21 -12.49 12.45
C ALA A 50 20.78 -11.33 11.63
N VAL A 51 22.04 -10.97 11.89
CA VAL A 51 22.79 -10.06 11.02
C VAL A 51 23.02 -10.73 9.67
N ILE A 52 22.55 -10.13 8.59
CA ILE A 52 22.62 -10.69 7.23
C ILE A 52 23.14 -9.64 6.28
N LEU A 53 24.34 -9.88 5.71
CA LEU A 53 24.97 -9.03 4.70
C LEU A 53 24.24 -9.12 3.34
N PRO A 54 24.47 -8.16 2.42
CA PRO A 54 23.80 -8.13 1.11
C PRO A 54 23.88 -9.45 0.33
N GLU A 55 25.07 -10.03 0.15
CA GLU A 55 25.23 -11.27 -0.63
C GLU A 55 24.57 -12.47 0.06
N ALA A 56 24.63 -12.50 1.40
CA ALA A 56 23.97 -13.52 2.21
C ALA A 56 22.44 -13.41 2.13
N SER A 57 21.90 -12.19 1.99
CA SER A 57 20.47 -11.98 1.77
C SER A 57 20.03 -12.56 0.43
N ALA A 58 20.78 -12.31 -0.64
CA ALA A 58 20.47 -12.83 -1.97
C ALA A 58 20.52 -14.37 -2.02
N ALA A 59 21.47 -14.98 -1.31
CA ALA A 59 21.59 -16.43 -1.18
C ALA A 59 20.43 -17.05 -0.38
N ALA A 60 19.94 -16.38 0.67
CA ALA A 60 18.82 -16.86 1.47
C ALA A 60 17.45 -16.67 0.80
N LEU A 61 17.33 -15.66 -0.07
CA LEU A 61 16.09 -15.30 -0.76
C LEU A 61 16.12 -15.79 -2.21
N GLU A 62 15.99 -17.10 -2.41
CA GLU A 62 16.22 -17.74 -3.71
C GLU A 62 15.22 -17.32 -4.81
N LYS A 63 13.97 -17.03 -4.43
CA LYS A 63 12.90 -16.73 -5.40
C LYS A 63 12.92 -15.25 -5.79
N LYS A 64 12.95 -14.96 -7.10
CA LYS A 64 12.86 -13.58 -7.63
C LYS A 64 11.67 -12.78 -7.06
N LYS A 65 10.49 -13.40 -6.96
CA LYS A 65 9.30 -12.76 -6.36
C LYS A 65 9.52 -12.36 -4.90
N LEU A 66 10.23 -13.18 -4.14
CA LEU A 66 10.58 -12.89 -2.74
C LEU A 66 11.60 -11.76 -2.65
N ARG A 67 12.65 -11.78 -3.49
CA ARG A 67 13.63 -10.68 -3.57
C ARG A 67 12.96 -9.35 -3.89
N ARG A 68 12.04 -9.34 -4.86
CA ARG A 68 11.22 -8.16 -5.21
C ARG A 68 10.44 -7.64 -4.01
N ALA A 69 9.67 -8.50 -3.34
CA ALA A 69 8.89 -8.09 -2.17
C ALA A 69 9.75 -7.56 -1.02
N VAL A 70 10.93 -8.15 -0.79
CA VAL A 70 11.89 -7.62 0.21
C VAL A 70 12.45 -6.27 -0.21
N GLY A 71 12.80 -6.09 -1.49
CA GLY A 71 13.25 -4.79 -2.01
C GLY A 71 12.19 -3.70 -1.88
N GLN A 72 10.91 -4.03 -2.13
CA GLN A 72 9.79 -3.11 -1.91
C GLN A 72 9.71 -2.65 -0.44
N ILE A 73 9.79 -3.58 0.50
CA ILE A 73 9.77 -3.27 1.95
C ILE A 73 10.99 -2.43 2.35
N LEU A 74 12.17 -2.70 1.79
CA LEU A 74 13.37 -1.90 2.05
C LEU A 74 13.20 -0.44 1.62
N VAL A 75 12.66 -0.19 0.42
CA VAL A 75 12.36 1.17 -0.05
C VAL A 75 11.30 1.83 0.84
N THR A 76 10.26 1.11 1.25
CA THR A 76 9.28 1.63 2.23
C THR A 76 9.95 2.02 3.55
N LEU A 77 10.88 1.22 4.06
CA LEU A 77 11.61 1.51 5.30
C LEU A 77 12.56 2.72 5.19
N GLU A 78 12.99 3.10 3.99
CA GLU A 78 13.69 4.37 3.75
C GLU A 78 12.76 5.57 3.93
N LEU A 79 11.54 5.51 3.38
CA LEU A 79 10.55 6.59 3.45
C LEU A 79 9.96 6.78 4.85
N VAL A 80 10.02 5.75 5.70
CA VAL A 80 9.55 5.76 7.10
C VAL A 80 10.58 6.37 8.06
N ARG A 81 11.81 6.62 7.61
CA ARG A 81 12.84 7.19 8.48
C ARG A 81 12.77 8.72 8.49
N HIS A 82 12.50 9.29 9.66
CA HIS A 82 12.58 10.74 9.89
C HIS A 82 13.69 11.08 10.91
N PRO A 83 14.66 11.96 10.57
CA PRO A 83 14.91 12.55 9.24
C PRO A 83 15.46 11.52 8.22
N PRO A 84 15.40 11.82 6.91
CA PRO A 84 15.99 10.95 5.89
C PRO A 84 17.51 10.83 6.09
N SER A 85 18.10 9.72 5.62
CA SER A 85 19.50 9.40 5.89
C SER A 85 20.24 8.95 4.63
N ALA A 86 21.29 9.69 4.27
CA ALA A 86 22.20 9.32 3.18
C ALA A 86 22.89 7.98 3.44
N ALA A 87 23.24 7.69 4.70
CA ALA A 87 23.84 6.43 5.09
C ALA A 87 22.85 5.27 4.90
N LEU A 88 21.57 5.48 5.22
CA LEU A 88 20.53 4.49 4.97
C LEU A 88 20.37 4.21 3.48
N THR A 89 20.21 5.26 2.66
CA THR A 89 20.01 5.08 1.22
C THR A 89 21.19 4.40 0.54
N ALA A 90 22.42 4.76 0.89
CA ALA A 90 23.61 4.07 0.42
C ALA A 90 23.61 2.59 0.83
N ARG A 91 23.28 2.28 2.10
CA ARG A 91 23.23 0.90 2.59
C ARG A 91 22.14 0.09 1.90
N VAL A 92 20.93 0.63 1.78
CA VAL A 92 19.81 -0.07 1.14
C VAL A 92 20.11 -0.33 -0.33
N ALA A 93 20.80 0.58 -1.02
CA ALA A 93 21.22 0.37 -2.41
C ALA A 93 22.08 -0.90 -2.57
N GLU A 94 23.00 -1.18 -1.64
CA GLU A 94 23.80 -2.42 -1.65
C GLU A 94 22.92 -3.68 -1.57
N TYR A 95 21.86 -3.66 -0.76
CA TYR A 95 20.91 -4.77 -0.67
C TYR A 95 20.03 -4.88 -1.91
N LEU A 96 19.51 -3.76 -2.43
CA LEU A 96 18.69 -3.76 -3.63
C LEU A 96 19.45 -4.29 -4.84
N ASP A 97 20.73 -3.91 -4.99
CA ASP A 97 21.62 -4.45 -6.02
C ASP A 97 21.84 -5.96 -5.85
N ALA A 98 22.13 -6.43 -4.63
CA ALA A 98 22.31 -7.86 -4.35
C ALA A 98 21.02 -8.68 -4.59
N LEU A 99 19.86 -8.09 -4.32
CA LEU A 99 18.55 -8.69 -4.55
C LEU A 99 18.10 -8.60 -6.02
N GLU A 100 18.88 -7.95 -6.88
CA GLU A 100 18.53 -7.67 -8.28
C GLU A 100 17.17 -6.94 -8.39
N PHE A 101 16.93 -6.00 -7.46
CA PHE A 101 15.71 -5.23 -7.41
C PHE A 101 15.64 -4.23 -8.58
N GLU A 102 14.42 -3.92 -8.99
CA GLU A 102 14.19 -3.03 -10.12
C GLU A 102 14.62 -1.59 -9.79
N LYS A 103 15.25 -0.96 -10.77
CA LYS A 103 15.74 0.43 -10.66
C LYS A 103 14.57 1.41 -10.72
N GLY A 104 14.79 2.61 -10.19
CA GLY A 104 13.84 3.73 -10.23
C GLY A 104 13.06 3.89 -8.94
N PHE A 105 12.56 2.81 -8.32
CA PHE A 105 11.77 2.92 -7.08
C PHE A 105 12.53 3.56 -5.91
N GLN A 106 13.81 3.22 -5.73
CA GLN A 106 14.63 3.80 -4.66
C GLN A 106 14.94 5.29 -4.90
N GLN A 107 14.84 5.77 -6.14
CA GLN A 107 15.16 7.16 -6.46
C GLN A 107 14.29 8.15 -5.68
N LEU A 108 13.04 7.77 -5.36
CA LEU A 108 12.14 8.56 -4.53
C LEU A 108 12.68 8.80 -3.11
N ALA A 109 13.39 7.84 -2.52
CA ALA A 109 14.02 8.03 -1.22
C ALA A 109 15.23 8.97 -1.31
N ALA A 110 15.97 8.93 -2.42
CA ALA A 110 17.06 9.87 -2.69
C ALA A 110 16.55 11.30 -2.94
N ASP A 111 15.41 11.45 -3.63
CA ASP A 111 14.78 12.75 -3.87
C ASP A 111 14.16 13.32 -2.59
N TYR A 112 13.58 12.46 -1.73
CA TYR A 112 13.19 12.83 -0.37
C TYR A 112 14.38 13.36 0.43
N LEU A 113 15.51 12.65 0.43
CA LEU A 113 16.72 13.09 1.12
C LEU A 113 17.22 14.46 0.61
N ALA A 114 17.02 14.76 -0.67
CA ALA A 114 17.38 16.03 -1.28
C ALA A 114 16.38 17.17 -1.01
N ASP A 115 15.22 16.86 -0.40
CA ASP A 115 14.10 17.80 -0.17
C ASP A 115 13.60 18.47 -1.47
N ASP A 116 13.54 17.69 -2.57
CA ASP A 116 13.17 18.18 -3.90
C ASP A 116 11.81 17.62 -4.36
N ARG A 117 10.74 18.35 -4.04
CA ARG A 117 9.35 17.95 -4.36
C ARG A 117 9.09 17.80 -5.85
N GLU A 118 9.71 18.64 -6.69
CA GLU A 118 9.54 18.57 -8.14
C GLU A 118 10.12 17.27 -8.70
N ARG A 119 11.30 16.86 -8.20
CA ARG A 119 11.89 15.56 -8.56
C ARG A 119 11.08 14.40 -8.04
N VAL A 120 10.63 14.44 -6.77
CA VAL A 120 9.76 13.39 -6.21
C VAL A 120 8.55 13.14 -7.11
N TYR A 121 7.87 14.20 -7.56
CA TYR A 121 6.73 14.08 -8.47
C TYR A 121 7.15 13.51 -9.83
N ALA A 122 8.18 14.08 -10.47
CA ALA A 122 8.63 13.66 -11.80
C ALA A 122 9.14 12.21 -11.84
N ASP A 123 9.78 11.76 -10.78
CA ASP A 123 10.34 10.42 -10.67
C ASP A 123 9.27 9.40 -10.29
N TRP A 124 8.26 9.81 -9.50
CA TRP A 124 7.08 8.99 -9.25
C TRP A 124 6.31 8.75 -10.54
N GLU A 125 6.05 9.81 -11.33
CA GLU A 125 5.34 9.71 -12.60
C GLU A 125 6.06 8.78 -13.59
N ARG A 126 7.39 8.74 -13.56
CA ARG A 126 8.19 7.84 -14.41
C ARG A 126 8.01 6.35 -14.07
N ILE A 127 7.78 6.04 -12.81
CA ILE A 127 7.64 4.66 -12.31
C ILE A 127 6.17 4.27 -12.05
N ARG A 128 5.24 5.21 -12.27
CA ARG A 128 3.80 5.02 -12.09
C ARG A 128 3.35 3.83 -12.91
N GLN A 129 2.73 2.87 -12.22
CA GLN A 129 2.07 1.74 -12.87
C GLN A 129 0.71 2.20 -13.42
N PRO A 130 0.17 1.55 -14.46
CA PRO A 130 -1.11 1.96 -15.04
C PRO A 130 -2.22 2.06 -13.99
N ASP A 131 -3.10 3.04 -14.19
CA ASP A 131 -4.25 3.21 -13.33
C ASP A 131 -5.19 2.02 -13.41
N LEU A 132 -5.93 1.82 -12.32
CA LEU A 132 -7.07 0.93 -12.30
C LEU A 132 -8.15 1.48 -13.24
N VAL A 133 -8.91 0.57 -13.87
CA VAL A 133 -9.98 0.92 -14.79
C VAL A 133 -11.25 0.20 -14.38
N GLU A 134 -12.35 0.94 -14.34
CA GLU A 134 -13.69 0.40 -14.16
C GLU A 134 -14.48 0.55 -15.46
N PRO A 135 -14.70 -0.54 -16.22
CA PRO A 135 -15.39 -0.46 -17.51
C PRO A 135 -16.78 0.18 -17.43
N PHE A 136 -17.46 0.06 -16.29
CA PHE A 136 -18.79 0.66 -16.11
C PHE A 136 -18.78 2.19 -15.99
N ALA A 137 -17.62 2.80 -15.73
CA ALA A 137 -17.42 4.24 -15.60
C ALA A 137 -16.56 4.82 -16.74
N GLU A 138 -15.74 4.00 -17.38
CA GLU A 138 -14.80 4.41 -18.42
C GLU A 138 -15.50 5.08 -19.62
N GLY A 139 -14.99 6.25 -20.03
CA GLY A 139 -15.46 6.97 -21.21
C GLY A 139 -16.87 7.58 -21.09
N LEU A 140 -17.53 7.48 -19.93
CA LEU A 140 -18.80 8.15 -19.69
C LEU A 140 -18.59 9.66 -19.57
N ASN A 141 -19.50 10.44 -20.16
CA ASN A 141 -19.56 11.86 -19.87
C ASN A 141 -20.13 12.12 -18.47
N ALA A 142 -19.89 13.32 -17.95
CA ALA A 142 -20.34 13.78 -16.63
C ALA A 142 -21.80 13.43 -16.29
N ALA A 143 -22.74 13.68 -17.21
CA ALA A 143 -24.16 13.41 -16.98
C ALA A 143 -24.46 11.92 -16.84
N ARG A 144 -23.85 11.08 -17.69
CA ARG A 144 -24.02 9.62 -17.64
C ARG A 144 -23.32 8.99 -16.45
N LEU A 145 -22.16 9.52 -16.07
CA LEU A 145 -21.45 9.09 -14.88
C LEU A 145 -22.28 9.39 -13.62
N THR A 146 -22.82 10.61 -13.52
CA THR A 146 -23.72 11.00 -12.42
C THR A 146 -24.94 10.08 -12.35
N GLU A 147 -25.62 9.84 -13.47
CA GLU A 147 -26.77 8.92 -13.53
C GLU A 147 -26.40 7.51 -13.07
N LYS A 148 -25.26 6.99 -13.53
CA LYS A 148 -24.75 5.67 -13.14
C LYS A 148 -24.47 5.59 -11.64
N MET A 149 -23.79 6.60 -11.07
CA MET A 149 -23.41 6.63 -9.66
C MET A 149 -24.63 6.83 -8.75
N GLU A 150 -25.57 7.70 -9.10
CA GLU A 150 -26.83 7.88 -8.35
C GLU A 150 -27.67 6.60 -8.33
N ALA A 151 -27.74 5.88 -9.46
CA ALA A 151 -28.48 4.62 -9.56
C ALA A 151 -27.93 3.51 -8.63
N LEU A 152 -26.69 3.61 -8.16
CA LEU A 152 -26.14 2.69 -7.16
C LEU A 152 -26.85 2.81 -5.80
N GLY A 153 -27.42 3.97 -5.48
CA GLY A 153 -28.19 4.19 -4.25
C GLY A 153 -29.48 3.36 -4.16
N ASP A 154 -30.04 2.99 -5.32
CA ASP A 154 -31.24 2.16 -5.43
C ASP A 154 -30.98 0.65 -5.27
N LEU A 155 -29.71 0.23 -5.26
CA LEU A 155 -29.33 -1.16 -5.06
C LEU A 155 -29.59 -1.61 -3.60
N PRO A 156 -29.69 -2.93 -3.36
CA PRO A 156 -29.93 -3.45 -2.01
C PRO A 156 -28.90 -2.92 -0.99
N PRO A 157 -29.31 -2.56 0.25
CA PRO A 157 -28.43 -1.99 1.27
C PRO A 157 -27.11 -2.73 1.51
N SER A 158 -27.11 -4.05 1.37
CA SER A 158 -25.93 -4.90 1.59
C SER A 158 -25.06 -5.11 0.35
N SER A 159 -25.35 -4.46 -0.79
CA SER A 159 -24.65 -4.71 -2.05
C SER A 159 -23.36 -3.90 -2.19
N LEU A 160 -22.43 -4.37 -3.05
CA LEU A 160 -21.19 -3.63 -3.35
C LEU A 160 -21.46 -2.22 -3.87
N GLY A 161 -22.34 -2.09 -4.86
CA GLY A 161 -22.67 -0.80 -5.48
C GLY A 161 -23.32 0.16 -4.49
N ARG A 162 -24.23 -0.33 -3.63
CA ARG A 162 -24.78 0.50 -2.56
C ARG A 162 -23.71 0.93 -1.55
N GLY A 163 -22.73 0.06 -1.27
CA GLY A 163 -21.55 0.41 -0.47
C GLY A 163 -20.72 1.53 -1.10
N LEU A 164 -20.51 1.52 -2.43
CA LEU A 164 -19.81 2.58 -3.16
C LEU A 164 -20.57 3.91 -3.12
N PHE A 165 -21.90 3.87 -3.32
CA PHE A 165 -22.73 5.07 -3.17
C PHE A 165 -22.61 5.68 -1.76
N ASP A 166 -22.75 4.84 -0.73
CA ASP A 166 -22.63 5.25 0.67
C ASP A 166 -21.22 5.78 0.98
N PHE A 167 -20.17 5.23 0.38
CA PHE A 167 -18.78 5.69 0.54
C PHE A 167 -18.61 7.14 0.07
N TYR A 168 -19.05 7.45 -1.15
CA TYR A 168 -18.97 8.81 -1.67
C TYR A 168 -19.82 9.79 -0.85
N HIS A 169 -21.06 9.42 -0.51
CA HIS A 169 -21.96 10.27 0.26
C HIS A 169 -21.42 10.57 1.68
N ARG A 170 -20.85 9.57 2.37
CA ARG A 170 -20.31 9.75 3.72
C ARG A 170 -19.06 10.62 3.73
N ASN A 171 -18.24 10.56 2.67
CA ASN A 171 -17.02 11.34 2.55
C ASN A 171 -17.21 12.70 1.85
N GLY A 172 -18.39 12.95 1.27
CA GLY A 172 -18.68 14.19 0.54
C GLY A 172 -17.92 14.30 -0.79
N PHE A 173 -17.57 13.15 -1.38
CA PHE A 173 -16.83 13.12 -2.65
C PHE A 173 -17.77 13.39 -3.83
N PRO A 174 -17.32 14.17 -4.84
CA PRO A 174 -18.09 14.37 -6.05
C PRO A 174 -18.04 13.12 -6.94
N TRP A 175 -19.10 12.86 -7.72
CA TRP A 175 -19.10 11.78 -8.71
C TRP A 175 -18.15 12.03 -9.88
N ILE A 176 -17.98 13.32 -10.21
CA ILE A 176 -17.17 13.78 -11.33
C ILE A 176 -15.99 14.53 -10.72
N PRO A 177 -14.75 14.09 -10.96
CA PRO A 177 -13.57 14.84 -10.54
C PRO A 177 -13.47 16.16 -11.33
N ASP A 178 -12.66 17.10 -10.86
CA ASP A 178 -12.39 18.33 -11.60
C ASP A 178 -11.68 18.02 -12.95
N GLU A 179 -11.76 18.92 -13.95
CA GLU A 179 -11.32 18.66 -15.34
C GLU A 179 -9.85 18.22 -15.48
N ASP A 180 -9.01 18.48 -14.48
CA ASP A 180 -7.58 18.16 -14.43
C ASP A 180 -7.24 16.99 -13.48
N GLU A 181 -8.24 16.28 -12.95
CA GLU A 181 -8.06 15.20 -11.96
C GLU A 181 -8.36 13.80 -12.54
N ASP A 182 -7.64 12.80 -12.02
CA ASP A 182 -7.82 11.40 -12.41
C ASP A 182 -9.15 10.84 -11.90
N ASN A 183 -9.75 9.91 -12.65
CA ASN A 183 -10.94 9.20 -12.20
C ASN A 183 -10.59 8.22 -11.06
N LEU A 184 -11.04 8.52 -9.84
CA LEU A 184 -10.76 7.72 -8.64
C LEU A 184 -11.75 6.58 -8.39
N ILE A 185 -12.85 6.45 -9.15
CA ILE A 185 -13.83 5.37 -8.96
C ILE A 185 -13.17 3.98 -8.89
N PRO A 186 -12.22 3.61 -9.77
CA PRO A 186 -11.55 2.31 -9.69
C PRO A 186 -10.75 2.10 -8.39
N HIS A 187 -10.18 3.17 -7.84
CA HIS A 187 -9.53 3.15 -6.53
C HIS A 187 -10.55 3.06 -5.40
N ASP A 188 -11.62 3.86 -5.45
CA ASP A 188 -12.63 3.96 -4.40
C ASP A 188 -13.44 2.67 -4.20
N VAL A 189 -13.66 1.90 -5.27
CA VAL A 189 -14.23 0.55 -5.16
C VAL A 189 -13.39 -0.33 -4.24
N THR A 190 -12.07 -0.18 -4.25
CA THR A 190 -11.17 -0.97 -3.39
C THR A 190 -11.30 -0.59 -1.91
N HIS A 191 -11.65 0.66 -1.57
CA HIS A 191 -12.00 1.04 -0.20
C HIS A 191 -13.21 0.26 0.30
N VAL A 192 -14.24 0.09 -0.53
CA VAL A 192 -15.46 -0.64 -0.15
C VAL A 192 -15.17 -2.13 -0.01
N LEU A 193 -14.45 -2.71 -0.97
CA LEU A 193 -14.07 -4.13 -0.93
C LEU A 193 -13.18 -4.44 0.28
N ALA A 194 -12.13 -3.65 0.48
CA ALA A 194 -11.19 -3.85 1.57
C ALA A 194 -11.70 -3.29 2.92
N GLY A 195 -12.69 -2.41 2.93
CA GLY A 195 -13.26 -1.83 4.14
C GLY A 195 -12.35 -0.83 4.86
N TYR A 196 -11.43 -0.16 4.16
CA TYR A 196 -10.63 0.94 4.73
C TYR A 196 -11.31 2.27 4.45
N GLY A 197 -11.31 3.17 5.43
CA GLY A 197 -11.81 4.55 5.28
C GLY A 197 -10.83 5.44 4.51
N THR A 198 -10.96 6.75 4.71
CA THR A 198 -10.24 7.79 3.96
C THR A 198 -9.28 8.62 4.83
N THR A 199 -9.01 8.18 6.08
CA THR A 199 -7.99 8.84 6.89
C THR A 199 -6.59 8.51 6.33
N PRO A 200 -5.56 9.35 6.56
CA PRO A 200 -4.20 9.05 6.08
C PRO A 200 -3.69 7.65 6.48
N GLU A 201 -4.01 7.17 7.68
CA GLU A 201 -3.69 5.80 8.13
C GLU A 201 -4.41 4.74 7.30
N ALA A 202 -5.67 4.97 6.96
CA ALA A 202 -6.50 4.07 6.17
C ALA A 202 -6.02 3.98 4.73
N GLU A 203 -5.60 5.10 4.14
CA GLU A 203 -5.05 5.17 2.79
C GLU A 203 -3.76 4.35 2.66
N VAL A 204 -2.81 4.56 3.57
CA VAL A 204 -1.56 3.80 3.60
C VAL A 204 -1.84 2.31 3.83
N ALA A 205 -2.80 1.99 4.72
CA ALA A 205 -3.23 0.61 4.96
C ALA A 205 -3.87 -0.05 3.73
N LEU A 206 -4.75 0.65 3.01
CA LEU A 206 -5.35 0.16 1.77
C LEU A 206 -4.28 -0.16 0.74
N GLN A 207 -3.29 0.71 0.54
CA GLN A 207 -2.19 0.42 -0.38
C GLN A 207 -1.36 -0.80 0.07
N GLY A 208 -1.11 -0.95 1.38
CA GLY A 208 -0.50 -2.16 1.93
C GLY A 208 -1.30 -3.42 1.62
N PHE A 209 -2.62 -3.35 1.77
CA PHE A 209 -3.54 -4.43 1.40
C PHE A 209 -3.47 -4.77 -0.10
N LEU A 210 -3.52 -3.78 -0.99
CA LEU A 210 -3.47 -3.99 -2.44
C LEU A 210 -2.14 -4.59 -2.90
N VAL A 211 -1.02 -4.12 -2.37
CA VAL A 211 0.30 -4.73 -2.61
C VAL A 211 0.34 -6.17 -2.12
N GLY A 212 -0.25 -6.46 -0.96
CA GLY A 212 -0.40 -7.81 -0.42
C GLY A 212 -1.23 -8.72 -1.34
N ALA A 213 -2.39 -8.24 -1.79
CA ALA A 213 -3.30 -8.96 -2.68
C ALA A 213 -2.68 -9.25 -4.06
N ALA A 214 -1.97 -8.28 -4.62
CA ALA A 214 -1.20 -8.46 -5.85
C ALA A 214 0.12 -9.23 -5.63
N ARG A 215 0.40 -9.71 -4.42
CA ARG A 215 1.62 -10.48 -4.06
C ARG A 215 2.91 -9.75 -4.43
N GLY A 216 2.90 -8.42 -4.35
CA GLY A 216 4.02 -7.54 -4.72
C GLY A 216 4.23 -7.34 -6.22
N GLU A 217 3.36 -7.89 -7.07
CA GLU A 217 3.47 -7.79 -8.53
C GLU A 217 2.86 -6.48 -9.07
N GLY A 218 1.89 -5.90 -8.36
CA GLY A 218 1.21 -4.64 -8.68
C GLY A 218 1.13 -3.67 -7.50
N HIS A 219 0.58 -2.47 -7.74
CA HIS A 219 0.26 -1.41 -6.76
C HIS A 219 1.43 -0.80 -5.98
N PHE A 220 2.68 -1.19 -6.25
CA PHE A 220 3.80 -0.65 -5.49
C PHE A 220 4.02 0.85 -5.75
N SER A 221 3.83 1.31 -6.99
CA SER A 221 3.90 2.75 -7.28
C SER A 221 2.78 3.56 -6.58
N SER A 222 1.59 2.98 -6.43
CA SER A 222 0.47 3.58 -5.68
C SER A 222 0.76 3.60 -4.17
N LEU A 223 1.36 2.54 -3.62
CA LEU A 223 1.86 2.55 -2.25
C LEU A 223 2.90 3.67 -2.06
N LEU A 224 3.86 3.81 -2.97
CA LEU A 224 4.85 4.88 -2.87
C LEU A 224 4.19 6.26 -2.99
N ALA A 225 3.12 6.43 -3.78
CA ALA A 225 2.35 7.66 -3.81
C ALA A 225 1.77 8.00 -2.41
N SER A 226 1.08 7.06 -1.77
CA SER A 226 0.53 7.26 -0.43
C SER A 226 1.62 7.46 0.62
N MET A 227 2.75 6.77 0.52
CA MET A 227 3.90 7.01 1.41
C MET A 227 4.45 8.43 1.21
N LEU A 228 4.60 8.89 -0.04
CA LEU A 228 5.10 10.23 -0.31
C LEU A 228 4.11 11.33 0.11
N LEU A 229 2.80 11.06 0.03
CA LEU A 229 1.74 12.00 0.41
C LEU A 229 1.51 12.05 1.94
N PHE A 230 1.53 10.89 2.61
CA PHE A 230 1.07 10.77 4.02
C PHE A 230 2.17 10.40 5.02
N GLU A 231 3.25 9.73 4.60
CA GLU A 231 4.38 9.43 5.48
C GLU A 231 5.48 10.48 5.37
N VAL A 232 5.78 10.92 4.15
CA VAL A 232 6.87 11.86 3.84
C VAL A 232 6.37 13.30 3.72
N GLY A 233 5.16 13.52 3.18
CA GLY A 233 4.55 14.84 3.02
C GLY A 233 5.13 15.68 1.87
N MET A 234 5.56 15.03 0.79
CA MET A 234 6.22 15.66 -0.36
C MET A 234 5.52 15.51 -1.71
N LEU A 235 4.61 14.53 -1.86
CA LEU A 235 3.85 14.42 -3.09
C LEU A 235 2.70 15.44 -3.09
N PRO A 236 2.63 16.38 -4.05
CA PRO A 236 1.45 17.19 -4.22
C PRO A 236 0.31 16.33 -4.78
N PHE A 237 -0.88 16.45 -4.19
CA PHE A 237 -2.09 15.81 -4.69
C PHE A 237 -3.26 16.79 -4.60
N PRO A 238 -4.04 17.01 -5.68
CA PRO A 238 -5.17 17.92 -5.66
C PRO A 238 -6.17 17.61 -4.54
N GLY A 239 -6.63 18.64 -3.83
CA GLY A 239 -7.64 18.49 -2.77
C GLY A 239 -7.18 17.79 -1.48
N ILE A 240 -5.96 17.25 -1.42
CA ILE A 240 -5.44 16.51 -0.26
C ILE A 240 -4.21 17.23 0.30
N GLU A 241 -4.29 17.63 1.58
CA GLU A 241 -3.14 18.20 2.29
C GLU A 241 -2.14 17.09 2.66
N PRO A 242 -0.87 17.16 2.20
CA PRO A 242 0.15 16.20 2.61
C PRO A 242 0.40 16.22 4.12
N VAL A 243 0.63 15.06 4.71
CA VAL A 243 0.99 14.93 6.12
C VAL A 243 2.25 14.08 6.27
N THR A 244 2.78 14.01 7.50
CA THR A 244 4.02 13.27 7.80
C THR A 244 3.82 12.24 8.91
N ALA A 245 4.68 11.22 8.89
CA ALA A 245 4.86 10.21 9.94
C ALA A 245 3.57 9.50 10.37
N VAL A 246 2.69 9.17 9.42
CA VAL A 246 1.44 8.43 9.66
C VAL A 246 1.69 7.05 10.27
N LEU A 247 2.73 6.33 9.84
CA LEU A 247 3.08 5.03 10.42
C LEU A 247 3.67 5.14 11.84
N GLY A 248 4.17 6.32 12.21
CA GLY A 248 4.59 6.66 13.58
C GLY A 248 3.44 6.97 14.54
N ARG A 249 2.22 7.20 14.02
CA ARG A 249 1.04 7.46 14.85
C ARG A 249 0.59 6.20 15.60
N PRO A 250 -0.15 6.34 16.72
CA PRO A 250 -0.61 5.19 17.50
C PRO A 250 -1.34 4.15 16.63
N GLY A 251 -0.75 2.96 16.49
CA GLY A 251 -1.32 1.85 15.73
C GLY A 251 -1.16 1.93 14.21
N GLY A 252 -0.48 2.94 13.66
CA GLY A 252 -0.30 3.10 12.21
C GLY A 252 0.50 1.95 11.58
N ALA A 253 1.66 1.63 12.14
CA ALA A 253 2.48 0.49 11.71
C ALA A 253 1.73 -0.86 11.82
N GLU A 254 1.01 -1.09 12.92
CA GLU A 254 0.17 -2.27 13.11
C GLU A 254 -0.94 -2.38 12.07
N LEU A 255 -1.67 -1.29 11.81
CA LEU A 255 -2.74 -1.27 10.81
C LEU A 255 -2.17 -1.59 9.42
N PHE A 256 -1.06 -0.96 9.03
CA PHE A 256 -0.41 -1.20 7.75
C PHE A 256 0.06 -2.65 7.58
N ALA A 257 0.75 -3.20 8.58
CA ALA A 257 1.23 -4.58 8.52
C ALA A 257 0.09 -5.62 8.54
N ALA A 258 -0.97 -5.36 9.32
CA ALA A 258 -2.17 -6.18 9.32
C ALA A 258 -2.90 -6.12 7.97
N ALA A 259 -2.90 -4.95 7.32
CA ALA A 259 -3.49 -4.79 6.00
C ALA A 259 -2.74 -5.59 4.92
N ILE A 260 -1.40 -5.59 4.94
CA ILE A 260 -0.58 -6.45 4.07
C ILE A 260 -0.92 -7.93 4.30
N GLU A 261 -0.97 -8.35 5.57
CA GLU A 261 -1.35 -9.72 5.93
C GLU A 261 -2.72 -10.08 5.34
N ARG A 262 -3.71 -9.23 5.54
CA ARG A 262 -5.06 -9.45 5.03
C ARG A 262 -5.12 -9.49 3.50
N GLY A 263 -4.33 -8.65 2.83
CA GLY A 263 -4.16 -8.70 1.38
C GLY A 263 -3.57 -10.03 0.91
N LEU A 264 -2.60 -10.60 1.63
CA LEU A 264 -1.95 -11.87 1.27
C LEU A 264 -2.90 -13.09 1.31
N GLU A 265 -4.04 -12.98 1.98
CA GLU A 265 -5.10 -14.01 2.01
C GLU A 265 -6.00 -13.98 0.76
N CYS A 266 -5.98 -12.87 0.02
CA CYS A 266 -6.77 -12.70 -1.19
C CYS A 266 -6.30 -13.65 -2.32
N HIS A 267 -7.26 -14.09 -3.13
CA HIS A 267 -7.00 -15.00 -4.25
C HIS A 267 -7.80 -14.69 -5.52
N GLY A 268 -8.81 -13.83 -5.45
CA GLY A 268 -9.49 -13.26 -6.61
C GLY A 268 -8.82 -12.00 -7.15
N ASP A 269 -9.28 -11.57 -8.33
CA ASP A 269 -8.84 -10.33 -8.96
C ASP A 269 -9.58 -9.13 -8.38
N ILE A 270 -8.94 -8.41 -7.46
CA ILE A 270 -9.49 -7.21 -6.80
C ILE A 270 -9.44 -5.98 -7.73
N ALA A 271 -8.61 -6.03 -8.78
CA ALA A 271 -8.46 -4.97 -9.76
C ALA A 271 -9.27 -5.23 -11.04
N GLY A 272 -10.14 -6.25 -11.01
CA GLY A 272 -10.95 -6.67 -12.15
C GLY A 272 -12.15 -5.76 -12.40
N ASP A 273 -12.99 -6.15 -13.36
CA ASP A 273 -14.26 -5.46 -13.65
C ASP A 273 -15.31 -5.81 -12.60
N HIS A 274 -15.78 -4.80 -11.86
CA HIS A 274 -16.76 -4.99 -10.80
C HIS A 274 -18.22 -4.80 -11.24
N GLU A 275 -18.51 -4.51 -12.52
CA GLU A 275 -19.87 -4.15 -12.96
C GLU A 275 -20.89 -5.23 -12.60
N ALA A 276 -20.57 -6.49 -12.89
CA ALA A 276 -21.42 -7.64 -12.58
C ALA A 276 -21.56 -7.90 -11.05
N LEU A 277 -20.70 -7.27 -10.24
CA LEU A 277 -20.64 -7.45 -8.79
C LEU A 277 -21.42 -6.39 -8.02
N LEU A 278 -21.71 -5.22 -8.62
CA LEU A 278 -22.33 -4.07 -7.95
C LEU A 278 -23.67 -4.41 -7.25
N ALA A 279 -24.52 -5.23 -7.89
CA ALA A 279 -25.82 -5.60 -7.32
C ALA A 279 -25.75 -6.74 -6.30
N ARG A 280 -24.61 -7.40 -6.15
CA ARG A 280 -24.44 -8.59 -5.29
C ARG A 280 -24.14 -8.18 -3.84
N PRO A 281 -24.54 -8.99 -2.85
CA PRO A 281 -24.18 -8.74 -1.45
C PRO A 281 -22.65 -8.64 -1.28
N LEU A 282 -22.17 -7.59 -0.61
CA LEU A 282 -20.75 -7.30 -0.44
C LEU A 282 -19.99 -8.45 0.24
N ALA A 283 -20.61 -9.09 1.24
CA ALA A 283 -20.01 -10.24 1.92
C ALA A 283 -19.81 -11.45 0.97
N GLU A 284 -20.72 -11.65 0.01
CA GLU A 284 -20.56 -12.71 -1.01
C GLU A 284 -19.45 -12.36 -2.00
N VAL A 285 -19.35 -11.09 -2.40
CA VAL A 285 -18.26 -10.60 -3.28
C VAL A 285 -16.91 -10.75 -2.59
N ARG A 286 -16.79 -10.34 -1.32
CA ARG A 286 -15.57 -10.53 -0.52
C ARG A 286 -15.19 -12.00 -0.40
N ALA A 287 -16.17 -12.88 -0.12
CA ALA A 287 -15.93 -14.31 -0.04
C ALA A 287 -15.45 -14.91 -1.37
N GLU A 288 -16.01 -14.49 -2.51
CA GLU A 288 -15.57 -14.93 -3.84
C GLU A 288 -14.16 -14.47 -4.18
N LEU A 289 -13.80 -13.24 -3.81
CA LEU A 289 -12.46 -12.68 -4.04
C LEU A 289 -11.43 -13.15 -2.99
N GLY A 290 -11.88 -13.86 -1.95
CA GLY A 290 -11.04 -14.28 -0.84
C GLY A 290 -10.60 -13.15 0.08
N ILE A 291 -11.35 -12.06 0.13
CA ILE A 291 -11.06 -10.91 0.97
C ILE A 291 -11.60 -11.21 2.38
N PRO A 292 -10.75 -11.28 3.41
CA PRO A 292 -11.24 -11.43 4.79
C PRO A 292 -12.10 -10.24 5.20
N GLU A 293 -13.18 -10.48 5.94
CA GLU A 293 -14.05 -9.42 6.42
C GLU A 293 -13.26 -8.41 7.29
N PRO A 294 -13.48 -7.10 7.11
CA PRO A 294 -12.82 -6.09 7.92
C PRO A 294 -13.33 -6.12 9.36
N GLU A 295 -12.42 -5.93 10.32
CA GLU A 295 -12.78 -5.70 11.72
C GLU A 295 -13.11 -4.23 11.96
N THR A 296 -13.98 -3.93 12.93
CA THR A 296 -14.33 -2.54 13.28
C THR A 296 -13.13 -1.79 13.84
N GLY A 297 -12.92 -0.56 13.40
CA GLY A 297 -11.86 0.31 13.90
C GLY A 297 -12.03 1.77 13.45
N PRO A 298 -11.23 2.70 14.01
CA PRO A 298 -11.36 4.13 13.72
C PRO A 298 -11.00 4.52 12.28
N HIS A 299 -10.30 3.65 11.56
CA HIS A 299 -9.82 3.86 10.19
C HIS A 299 -10.57 3.01 9.16
N MET A 300 -11.68 2.39 9.56
CA MET A 300 -12.38 1.37 8.77
C MET A 300 -13.68 1.92 8.19
N PHE A 301 -13.99 1.51 6.97
CA PHE A 301 -15.26 1.73 6.31
C PHE A 301 -16.03 0.41 6.27
N ILE A 302 -17.04 0.28 7.13
CA ILE A 302 -17.90 -0.91 7.19
C ILE A 302 -19.33 -0.48 6.93
N VAL A 303 -19.97 -1.19 6.00
CA VAL A 303 -21.37 -1.02 5.56
C VAL A 303 -22.22 -2.17 6.05
#